data_AF-A0AAY4DJJ0-F1
#
_entry.id   AF-A0AAY4DJJ0-F1
#
_cell.length_a   1.000
_cell.length_b   1.000
_cell.length_c   1.000
_cell.angle_alpha   90.00
_cell.angle_beta   90.00
_cell.angle_gamma   90.00
#
_symmetry.space_group_name_H-M   'P 1'
#
loop_
_entity.id
_entity.type
_entity.pdbx_description
1 polymer ?
#
loop_
_entity_poly.entity_id
_entity_poly.type
_entity_poly.pdbx_seq_one_letter_code
_entity_poly.pdbx_strand_id
1 'polypeptide(L)'
;PSDYGAASLIKCLRFNPDATVWKAKQQVLCSLTESLRDVLNYGLFQPATDGHDAKFLEEERLLKEYPQSFEKGVPYLEFRYKTRVYKQTNLDEKQLAKLHTKASLKKFTDYIQTGSVEKVAKFLDKGLDPNYHDSDSGETPLTLAVQTEQAVGECTRVLVMGGAHIDFRAKDGLTPLHKAVRSHSHTALLALLSLGASPDYKDRRGLTPLYHTVLTGGDTSCCETLLYHRAKLGLRDENGWDETHQACQNGHSQHLEHLLFYGADSSSQNASGNTALHICALYNKESCARILLYRGAKKDMKNNSGQTPFQVAVMSGHFELGEIIKSHRETDVGRSSLYDDCVCMFVFLFSFWRCFKRLVYTSVFLCNFICVCVCVCVCVLTLRGSISSQGTTGGGQRRRLYSAVPGRVFVATRSHSAQNDREISFNKGDKVKVLSVGEGGFWEGTVRGRTGWFPSDCVEEVALRSLESRSVFRFPHSSSLFLTHSDYIIKEKTVLLQKKDNEGFGFVLRGAKAQTPIEEFTPTPAFPALQYLESVDEGGVAWRAGLRMGDFLIEVNGQNVVKVGHRQVVNMIRQGGNSLMVKVVMVTRNPDMEEGSRKKSKKCHEMVSNIIPSEISSRWSK
;
A
#
# COMPACT_ATOMS: atom_id res chain seq x y z
N PRO A 1 13.94 36.19 -0.46
CA PRO A 1 13.62 37.21 0.58
C PRO A 1 14.58 37.06 1.76
N SER A 2 15.54 37.98 1.89
CA SER A 2 16.60 37.95 2.88
C SER A 2 16.20 38.70 4.16
N ASP A 3 15.44 38.05 5.05
CA ASP A 3 15.23 38.53 6.43
C ASP A 3 16.41 38.05 7.32
N TYR A 4 17.61 38.60 7.07
CA TYR A 4 18.73 38.52 8.01
C TYR A 4 18.48 39.53 9.14
N GLY A 5 17.78 39.11 10.20
CA GLY A 5 17.45 40.00 11.31
C GLY A 5 16.60 39.42 12.45
N ALA A 6 16.08 38.20 12.33
CA ALA A 6 15.38 37.56 13.44
C ALA A 6 16.38 37.16 14.53
N ALA A 7 16.35 37.83 15.68
CA ALA A 7 17.00 37.33 16.89
C ALA A 7 16.46 35.92 17.20
N SER A 8 17.34 34.96 17.46
CA SER A 8 16.97 33.56 17.63
C SER A 8 16.13 33.35 18.90
N LEU A 9 14.81 33.41 18.75
CA LEU A 9 13.84 33.30 19.84
C LEU A 9 13.73 31.85 20.31
N ILE A 10 14.37 31.53 21.44
CA ILE A 10 14.27 30.22 22.08
C ILE A 10 13.09 30.23 23.06
N LYS A 11 12.18 29.25 22.95
CA LYS A 11 11.05 29.04 23.87
C LYS A 11 11.06 27.61 24.40
N CYS A 12 10.89 27.45 25.71
CA CYS A 12 10.66 26.14 26.32
C CYS A 12 9.15 25.84 26.35
N LEU A 13 8.72 24.76 25.70
CA LEU A 13 7.32 24.34 25.62
C LEU A 13 7.17 22.88 26.06
N ARG A 14 6.07 22.57 26.74
CA ARG A 14 5.72 21.19 27.12
C ARG A 14 4.79 20.57 26.09
N PHE A 15 5.32 19.69 25.26
CA PHE A 15 4.52 18.92 24.28
C PHE A 15 3.99 17.61 24.89
N ASN A 16 2.89 17.11 24.32
CA ASN A 16 2.41 15.75 24.56
C ASN A 16 3.08 14.78 23.56
N PRO A 17 3.86 13.77 23.98
CA PRO A 17 4.51 12.82 23.08
C PRO A 17 3.54 11.98 22.22
N ASP A 18 2.32 11.76 22.73
CA ASP A 18 1.25 11.03 22.05
C ASP A 18 0.38 11.93 21.14
N ALA A 19 0.71 13.22 21.02
CA ALA A 19 0.10 14.10 20.04
C ALA A 19 0.83 14.04 18.69
N THR A 20 0.12 14.37 17.61
CA THR A 20 0.73 14.53 16.29
C THR A 20 1.64 15.75 16.24
N VAL A 21 2.64 15.73 15.35
CA VAL A 21 3.53 16.86 15.09
C VAL A 21 2.74 18.11 14.70
N TRP A 22 1.61 17.97 13.99
CA TRP A 22 0.67 19.05 13.72
C TRP A 22 0.17 19.76 15.00
N LYS A 23 -0.23 19.00 16.03
CA LYS A 23 -0.67 19.58 17.32
C LYS A 23 0.47 20.30 18.03
N ALA A 24 1.69 19.77 17.96
CA ALA A 24 2.87 20.45 18.50
C ALA A 24 3.17 21.76 17.73
N LYS A 25 3.07 21.76 16.40
CA LYS A 25 3.16 22.97 15.55
C LYS A 25 2.09 24.00 15.92
N GLN A 26 0.83 23.59 16.11
CA GLN A 26 -0.23 24.50 16.59
C GLN A 26 0.12 25.13 17.95
N GLN A 27 0.62 24.35 18.89
CA GLN A 27 1.06 24.84 20.20
C GLN A 27 2.24 25.83 20.10
N VAL A 28 3.21 25.59 19.21
CA VAL A 28 4.29 26.55 18.92
C VAL A 28 3.69 27.86 18.42
N LEU A 29 2.81 27.81 17.42
CA LEU A 29 2.20 28.99 16.81
C LEU A 29 1.40 29.83 17.81
N CYS A 30 0.62 29.19 18.70
CA CYS A 30 -0.09 29.88 19.79
C CYS A 30 0.85 30.52 20.83
N SER A 31 2.13 30.14 20.87
CA SER A 31 3.13 30.69 21.79
C SER A 31 3.95 31.85 21.21
N LEU A 32 3.86 32.11 19.90
CA LEU A 32 4.58 33.19 19.24
C LEU A 32 3.89 34.53 19.50
N THR A 33 4.68 35.54 19.84
CA THR A 33 4.23 36.92 20.08
C THR A 33 4.16 37.75 18.81
N GLU A 34 4.89 37.34 17.77
CA GLU A 34 4.93 37.97 16.46
C GLU A 34 4.21 37.11 15.42
N SER A 35 3.50 37.76 14.50
CA SER A 35 2.81 37.08 13.40
C SER A 35 3.78 36.71 12.28
N LEU A 36 4.07 35.41 12.13
CA LEU A 36 4.81 34.90 10.99
C LEU A 36 4.01 35.06 9.70
N ARG A 37 4.68 35.46 8.61
CA ARG A 37 4.12 35.39 7.25
C ARG A 37 4.17 33.93 6.77
N ASP A 38 3.12 33.48 6.09
CA ASP A 38 2.98 32.11 5.56
C ASP A 38 3.23 31.00 6.60
N VAL A 39 2.51 31.11 7.73
CA VAL A 39 2.50 30.18 8.87
C VAL A 39 2.44 28.70 8.48
N LEU A 40 1.70 28.36 7.42
CA LEU A 40 1.45 26.97 7.04
C LEU A 40 2.71 26.26 6.51
N ASN A 41 3.66 27.01 5.93
CA ASN A 41 4.92 26.48 5.42
C ASN A 41 6.09 26.53 6.42
N TYR A 42 5.83 26.89 7.68
CA TYR A 42 6.77 26.58 8.78
C TYR A 42 6.58 25.13 9.24
N GLY A 43 7.66 24.47 9.65
CA GLY A 43 7.64 23.12 10.20
C GLY A 43 8.54 22.98 11.41
N LEU A 44 8.24 21.99 12.25
CA LEU A 44 9.19 21.51 13.25
C LEU A 44 10.33 20.78 12.50
N PHE A 45 11.55 21.17 12.81
CA PHE A 45 12.77 20.70 12.18
C PHE A 45 13.67 20.08 13.24
N GLN A 46 14.12 18.86 12.97
CA GLN A 46 15.11 18.16 13.76
C GLN A 46 16.50 18.46 13.17
N PRO A 47 17.40 19.10 13.94
CA PRO A 47 18.79 19.26 13.53
C PRO A 47 19.49 17.91 13.35
N ALA A 48 20.62 17.94 12.63
CA ALA A 48 21.46 16.76 12.51
C ALA A 48 21.98 16.35 13.90
N THR A 49 21.95 15.05 14.16
CA THR A 49 22.50 14.43 15.39
C THR A 49 23.34 13.22 15.00
N ASP A 50 24.14 12.67 15.92
CA ASP A 50 25.06 11.57 15.61
C ASP A 50 24.33 10.37 14.98
N GLY A 51 24.54 10.18 13.67
CA GLY A 51 23.91 9.12 12.87
C GLY A 51 22.56 9.47 12.22
N HIS A 52 22.05 10.70 12.32
CA HIS A 52 20.77 11.13 11.76
C HIS A 52 20.86 12.46 10.98
N ASP A 53 20.53 12.40 9.69
CA ASP A 53 20.32 13.56 8.81
C ASP A 53 19.28 14.53 9.40
N ALA A 54 19.54 15.83 9.27
CA ALA A 54 18.59 16.87 9.63
C ALA A 54 17.34 16.82 8.72
N LYS A 55 16.14 16.99 9.29
CA LYS A 55 14.88 16.85 8.55
C LYS A 55 13.72 17.61 9.18
N PHE A 56 12.74 17.96 8.37
CA PHE A 56 11.42 18.34 8.87
C PHE A 56 10.66 17.11 9.40
N LEU A 57 9.89 17.30 10.46
CA LEU A 57 8.99 16.28 10.99
C LEU A 57 7.68 16.27 10.17
N GLU A 58 7.15 15.09 9.88
CA GLU A 58 5.91 14.90 9.14
C GLU A 58 4.70 15.26 10.02
N GLU A 59 3.84 16.17 9.58
CA GLU A 59 2.77 16.76 10.40
C GLU A 59 1.79 15.73 10.99
N GLU A 60 1.54 14.62 10.30
CA GLU A 60 0.56 13.59 10.67
C GLU A 60 1.10 12.49 11.62
N ARG A 61 2.41 12.39 11.82
CA ARG A 61 3.02 11.36 12.69
C ARG A 61 3.02 11.78 14.16
N LEU A 62 3.18 10.84 15.09
CA LEU A 62 3.24 11.14 16.52
C LEU A 62 4.62 11.70 16.91
N LEU A 63 4.67 12.67 17.81
CA LEU A 63 5.91 13.33 18.21
C LEU A 63 6.93 12.33 18.81
N LYS A 64 6.45 11.32 19.55
CA LYS A 64 7.28 10.23 20.12
C LYS A 64 7.96 9.31 19.10
N GLU A 65 7.58 9.36 17.82
CA GLU A 65 8.21 8.55 16.76
C GLU A 65 9.56 9.12 16.31
N TYR A 66 9.85 10.37 16.69
CA TYR A 66 11.11 11.04 16.37
C TYR A 66 12.10 10.92 17.54
N PRO A 67 13.38 10.57 17.28
CA PRO A 67 14.39 10.56 18.32
C PRO A 67 14.60 11.98 18.85
N GLN A 68 14.89 12.13 20.14
CA GLN A 68 15.08 13.43 20.76
C GLN A 68 16.54 13.88 20.58
N SER A 69 16.75 14.95 19.82
CA SER A 69 17.94 15.80 19.88
C SER A 69 17.94 16.54 21.23
N PHE A 70 19.05 16.61 21.95
CA PHE A 70 19.14 17.31 23.23
C PHE A 70 20.10 18.50 23.14
N GLU A 71 19.66 19.67 23.61
CA GLU A 71 20.54 20.80 23.90
C GLU A 71 20.40 21.15 25.38
N LYS A 72 21.53 21.27 26.10
CA LYS A 72 21.56 21.62 27.54
C LYS A 72 20.63 20.76 28.43
N GLY A 73 20.46 19.48 28.08
CA GLY A 73 19.64 18.51 28.81
C GLY A 73 18.14 18.55 28.50
N VAL A 74 17.68 19.38 27.57
CA VAL A 74 16.27 19.48 27.14
C VAL A 74 16.13 19.05 25.68
N PRO A 75 15.06 18.32 25.29
CA PRO A 75 14.79 18.04 23.89
C PRO A 75 14.67 19.33 23.06
N TYR A 76 15.45 19.42 21.99
CA TYR A 76 15.59 20.60 21.14
C TYR A 76 15.06 20.33 19.73
N LEU A 77 14.24 21.24 19.22
CA LEU A 77 13.73 21.28 17.84
C LEU A 77 13.75 22.73 17.37
N GLU A 78 14.03 22.93 16.09
CA GLU A 78 13.94 24.24 15.43
C GLU A 78 12.53 24.41 14.84
N PHE A 79 12.03 25.65 14.75
CA PHE A 79 10.81 25.97 14.02
C PHE A 79 11.17 26.84 12.81
N ARG A 80 11.15 26.25 11.61
CA ARG A 80 11.76 26.85 10.42
C ARG A 80 10.81 26.85 9.23
N TYR A 81 10.98 27.86 8.37
CA TYR A 81 10.35 27.85 7.05
C TYR A 81 10.90 26.68 6.22
N LYS A 82 10.03 25.99 5.48
CA LYS A 82 10.35 24.80 4.68
C LYS A 82 11.16 25.14 3.43
N THR A 83 12.44 25.46 3.61
CA THR A 83 13.44 25.51 2.53
C THR A 83 13.95 24.12 2.17
N ARG A 84 14.55 23.97 0.99
CA ARG A 84 15.29 22.76 0.59
C ARG A 84 16.37 22.42 1.63
N VAL A 85 16.43 21.15 2.02
CA VAL A 85 17.46 20.63 2.92
C VAL A 85 18.61 20.09 2.06
N TYR A 86 19.77 20.73 2.13
CA TYR A 86 20.95 20.35 1.35
C TYR A 86 21.80 19.34 2.12
N LYS A 87 22.15 18.23 1.47
CA LYS A 87 23.04 17.19 2.04
C LYS A 87 24.53 17.51 1.91
N GLN A 88 24.89 18.44 1.02
CA GLN A 88 26.28 18.84 0.76
C GLN A 88 26.52 20.23 1.36
N THR A 89 27.63 20.39 2.09
CA THR A 89 28.04 21.64 2.76
C THR A 89 28.74 22.63 1.84
N ASN A 90 29.22 22.19 0.67
CA ASN A 90 30.15 22.96 -0.18
C ASN A 90 29.43 23.75 -1.27
N LEU A 91 28.37 24.47 -0.92
CA LEU A 91 27.58 25.29 -1.85
C LEU A 91 28.12 26.73 -1.91
N ASP A 92 28.40 27.24 -3.10
CA ASP A 92 28.78 28.65 -3.29
C ASP A 92 27.54 29.55 -3.15
N GLU A 93 27.45 30.26 -2.04
CA GLU A 93 26.38 31.22 -1.73
C GLU A 93 26.17 32.25 -2.84
N LYS A 94 27.22 32.69 -3.54
CA LYS A 94 27.12 33.67 -4.64
C LYS A 94 26.50 33.06 -5.88
N GLN A 95 26.69 31.76 -6.12
CA GLN A 95 25.99 31.04 -7.19
C GLN A 95 24.54 30.77 -6.79
N LEU A 96 24.30 30.36 -5.54
CA LEU A 96 22.97 30.14 -5.00
C LEU A 96 22.11 31.41 -5.06
N ALA A 97 22.66 32.57 -4.69
CA ALA A 97 21.96 33.86 -4.78
C ALA A 97 21.52 34.22 -6.21
N LYS A 98 22.33 33.89 -7.23
CA LYS A 98 21.99 34.13 -8.64
C LYS A 98 20.78 33.29 -9.09
N LEU A 99 20.68 32.04 -8.61
CA LEU A 99 19.56 31.13 -8.91
C LEU A 99 18.23 31.59 -8.31
N HIS A 100 18.26 32.31 -7.19
CA HIS A 100 17.07 32.78 -6.47
C HIS A 100 16.65 34.22 -6.81
N THR A 101 17.15 34.77 -7.92
CA THR A 101 16.66 36.04 -8.48
C THR A 101 15.24 35.88 -9.06
N LYS A 102 14.39 36.93 -8.97
CA LYS A 102 12.99 36.87 -9.46
C LYS A 102 12.88 36.35 -10.91
N ALA A 103 13.78 36.79 -11.80
CA ALA A 103 13.81 36.34 -13.19
C ALA A 103 14.21 34.87 -13.35
N SER A 104 15.15 34.36 -12.53
CA SER A 104 15.54 32.95 -12.52
C SER A 104 14.42 32.05 -12.00
N LEU A 105 13.75 32.46 -10.91
CA LEU A 105 12.59 31.74 -10.37
C LEU A 105 11.43 31.71 -11.37
N LYS A 106 11.07 32.83 -12.00
CA LYS A 106 10.02 32.86 -13.05
C LYS A 106 10.37 31.92 -14.21
N LYS A 107 11.61 31.97 -14.69
CA LYS A 107 12.11 31.11 -15.77
C LYS A 107 12.09 29.61 -15.41
N PHE A 108 12.32 29.26 -14.14
CA PHE A 108 12.17 27.89 -13.65
C PHE A 108 10.69 27.45 -13.66
N THR A 109 9.78 28.32 -13.19
CA THR A 109 8.33 28.14 -13.27
C THR A 109 7.87 27.91 -14.73
N ASP A 110 8.37 28.71 -15.68
CA ASP A 110 8.03 28.59 -17.10
C ASP A 110 8.51 27.25 -17.72
N TYR A 111 9.66 26.71 -17.26
CA TYR A 111 10.12 25.38 -17.68
C TYR A 111 9.23 24.24 -17.17
N ILE A 112 8.57 24.42 -16.02
CA ILE A 112 7.58 23.47 -15.51
C ILE A 112 6.31 23.53 -16.36
N GLN A 113 5.81 24.74 -16.64
CA GLN A 113 4.61 24.94 -17.49
C GLN A 113 4.79 24.36 -18.90
N THR A 114 5.99 24.49 -19.48
CA THR A 114 6.34 23.96 -20.81
C THR A 114 6.82 22.50 -20.79
N GLY A 115 6.70 21.78 -19.67
CA GLY A 115 7.09 20.36 -19.58
C GLY A 115 8.58 20.07 -19.80
N SER A 116 9.46 21.08 -19.70
CA SER A 116 10.91 20.97 -19.97
C SER A 116 11.68 20.31 -18.81
N VAL A 117 11.35 19.06 -18.46
CA VAL A 117 11.87 18.34 -17.28
C VAL A 117 13.41 18.36 -17.17
N GLU A 118 14.12 18.19 -18.28
CA GLU A 118 15.59 18.21 -18.30
C GLU A 118 16.18 19.56 -17.86
N LYS A 119 15.49 20.67 -18.15
CA LYS A 119 15.89 22.02 -17.73
C LYS A 119 15.57 22.23 -16.25
N VAL A 120 14.44 21.68 -15.79
CA VAL A 120 14.06 21.65 -14.37
C VAL A 120 15.13 20.90 -13.55
N ALA A 121 15.49 19.68 -13.95
CA ALA A 121 16.57 18.90 -13.34
C ALA A 121 17.88 19.70 -13.27
N LYS A 122 18.36 20.27 -14.39
CA LYS A 122 19.60 21.08 -14.44
C LYS A 122 19.61 22.31 -13.53
N PHE A 123 18.46 22.86 -13.16
CA PHE A 123 18.37 23.95 -12.17
C PHE A 123 18.40 23.41 -10.73
N LEU A 124 17.76 22.26 -10.48
CA LEU A 124 17.77 21.58 -9.19
C LEU A 124 19.17 21.02 -8.86
N ASP A 125 19.91 20.50 -9.85
CA ASP A 125 21.29 20.02 -9.71
C ASP A 125 22.25 21.15 -9.34
N LYS A 126 22.00 22.37 -9.84
CA LYS A 126 22.74 23.59 -9.45
C LYS A 126 22.39 24.11 -8.07
N GLY A 127 21.44 23.49 -7.37
CA GLY A 127 21.03 23.88 -6.02
C GLY A 127 19.89 24.89 -5.95
N LEU A 128 19.06 25.07 -6.99
CA LEU A 128 17.83 25.88 -6.83
C LEU A 128 16.91 25.26 -5.77
N ASP A 129 16.36 26.07 -4.87
CA ASP A 129 15.31 25.66 -3.93
C ASP A 129 13.93 25.77 -4.61
N PRO A 130 13.21 24.66 -4.84
CA PRO A 130 11.87 24.69 -5.43
C PRO A 130 10.75 25.07 -4.44
N ASN A 131 11.06 25.37 -3.17
CA ASN A 131 10.07 25.67 -2.14
C ASN A 131 9.79 27.18 -2.02
N TYR A 132 9.21 27.75 -3.08
CA TYR A 132 8.85 29.16 -3.15
C TYR A 132 7.47 29.37 -3.81
N HIS A 133 6.91 30.57 -3.68
CA HIS A 133 5.73 31.01 -4.43
C HIS A 133 6.14 31.85 -5.63
N ASP A 134 5.63 31.48 -6.80
CA ASP A 134 5.64 32.33 -7.98
C ASP A 134 4.93 33.66 -7.68
N SER A 135 5.50 34.79 -8.11
CA SER A 135 5.03 36.11 -7.68
C SER A 135 3.66 36.49 -8.23
N ASP A 136 3.26 35.87 -9.34
CA ASP A 136 2.14 36.32 -10.16
C ASP A 136 0.94 35.40 -9.92
N SER A 137 1.17 34.08 -9.92
CA SER A 137 0.15 33.06 -9.65
C SER A 137 -0.02 32.70 -8.16
N GLY A 138 1.03 32.87 -7.34
CA GLY A 138 1.05 32.34 -5.97
C GLY A 138 1.16 30.81 -5.88
N GLU A 139 1.35 30.13 -7.01
CA GLU A 139 1.62 28.69 -7.07
C GLU A 139 3.06 28.39 -6.67
N THR A 140 3.30 27.14 -6.28
CA THR A 140 4.63 26.58 -6.05
C THR A 140 5.06 25.80 -7.31
N PRO A 141 6.37 25.61 -7.55
CA PRO A 141 6.85 24.69 -8.58
C PRO A 141 6.16 23.31 -8.58
N LEU A 142 5.94 22.72 -7.41
CA LEU A 142 5.33 21.40 -7.28
C LEU A 142 3.81 21.40 -7.47
N THR A 143 3.09 22.40 -6.94
CA THR A 143 1.65 22.56 -7.19
C THR A 143 1.34 22.89 -8.65
N LEU A 144 2.24 23.57 -9.35
CA LEU A 144 2.12 23.88 -10.77
C LEU A 144 2.41 22.67 -11.65
N ALA A 145 3.46 21.89 -11.36
CA ALA A 145 3.80 20.66 -12.09
C ALA A 145 2.69 19.60 -12.05
N VAL A 146 1.83 19.66 -11.03
CA VAL A 146 0.65 18.80 -10.83
C VAL A 146 -0.58 19.24 -11.64
N GLN A 147 -0.61 20.52 -12.04
CA GLN A 147 -1.71 21.13 -12.80
C GLN A 147 -1.46 21.14 -14.32
N THR A 148 -0.24 20.92 -14.78
CA THR A 148 0.03 20.70 -16.21
C THR A 148 -0.51 19.35 -16.66
N GLU A 149 -0.71 19.17 -17.97
CA GLU A 149 -1.04 17.86 -18.57
C GLU A 149 0.21 17.11 -19.06
N GLN A 150 1.28 17.84 -19.39
CA GLN A 150 2.52 17.30 -19.96
C GLN A 150 3.52 16.90 -18.88
N ALA A 151 4.11 15.71 -19.04
CA ALA A 151 5.21 15.17 -18.22
C ALA A 151 4.99 15.15 -16.69
N VAL A 152 3.73 15.22 -16.23
CA VAL A 152 3.30 15.44 -14.84
C VAL A 152 4.01 14.54 -13.83
N GLY A 153 3.95 13.22 -14.01
CA GLY A 153 4.53 12.25 -13.08
C GLY A 153 6.06 12.36 -13.00
N GLU A 154 6.73 12.62 -14.13
CA GLU A 154 8.18 12.77 -14.18
C GLU A 154 8.63 14.10 -13.57
N CYS A 155 7.97 15.20 -13.94
CA CYS A 155 8.27 16.54 -13.40
C CYS A 155 8.04 16.57 -11.87
N THR A 156 6.95 15.98 -11.39
CA THR A 156 6.65 15.80 -9.96
C THR A 156 7.77 15.03 -9.27
N ARG A 157 8.20 13.89 -9.82
CA ARG A 157 9.29 13.08 -9.26
C ARG A 157 10.61 13.84 -9.22
N VAL A 158 10.99 14.52 -10.30
CA VAL A 158 12.22 15.31 -10.39
C VAL A 158 12.23 16.47 -9.40
N LEU A 159 11.10 17.18 -9.22
CA LEU A 159 10.99 18.25 -8.22
C LEU A 159 11.14 17.73 -6.79
N VAL A 160 10.47 16.63 -6.44
CA VAL A 160 10.57 16.01 -5.11
C VAL A 160 11.98 15.48 -4.84
N MET A 161 12.59 14.76 -5.79
CA MET A 161 13.99 14.32 -5.68
C MET A 161 14.98 15.50 -5.63
N GLY A 162 14.64 16.62 -6.27
CA GLY A 162 15.33 17.90 -6.18
C GLY A 162 15.08 18.69 -4.90
N GLY A 163 14.37 18.13 -3.91
CA GLY A 163 14.17 18.74 -2.59
C GLY A 163 12.93 19.62 -2.45
N ALA A 164 11.92 19.46 -3.32
CA ALA A 164 10.59 20.02 -3.08
C ALA A 164 9.85 19.24 -1.98
N HIS A 165 9.37 19.95 -0.96
CA HIS A 165 8.56 19.36 0.11
C HIS A 165 7.16 19.05 -0.43
N ILE A 166 6.75 17.78 -0.32
CA ILE A 166 5.47 17.27 -0.84
C ILE A 166 4.26 17.96 -0.20
N ASP A 167 4.41 18.49 1.01
CA ASP A 167 3.37 19.16 1.80
C ASP A 167 3.49 20.69 1.82
N PHE A 168 4.37 21.26 0.97
CA PHE A 168 4.52 22.70 0.79
C PHE A 168 3.26 23.28 0.13
N ARG A 169 2.70 24.33 0.71
CA ARG A 169 1.40 24.89 0.32
C ARG A 169 1.57 26.11 -0.57
N ALA A 170 0.74 26.20 -1.61
CA ALA A 170 0.58 27.42 -2.39
C ALA A 170 -0.08 28.53 -1.56
N LYS A 171 -0.09 29.76 -2.09
CA LYS A 171 -0.60 30.96 -1.41
C LYS A 171 -2.08 30.89 -1.03
N ASP A 172 -2.86 30.02 -1.67
CA ASP A 172 -4.27 29.72 -1.33
C ASP A 172 -4.43 28.70 -0.18
N GLY A 173 -3.31 28.16 0.33
CA GLY A 173 -3.24 27.18 1.40
C GLY A 173 -3.31 25.72 0.94
N LEU A 174 -3.37 25.44 -0.36
CA LEU A 174 -3.49 24.09 -0.89
C LEU A 174 -2.12 23.41 -1.08
N THR A 175 -2.01 22.13 -0.71
CA THR A 175 -0.84 21.28 -1.05
C THR A 175 -0.94 20.78 -2.51
N PRO A 176 0.17 20.27 -3.11
CA PRO A 176 0.14 19.58 -4.39
C PRO A 176 -0.94 18.51 -4.49
N LEU A 177 -1.18 17.75 -3.41
CA LEU A 177 -2.19 16.69 -3.40
C LEU A 177 -3.63 17.24 -3.54
N HIS A 178 -3.93 18.39 -2.93
CA HIS A 178 -5.20 19.09 -3.13
C HIS A 178 -5.35 19.60 -4.57
N LYS A 179 -4.28 20.14 -5.15
CA LYS A 179 -4.28 20.64 -6.54
C LYS A 179 -4.49 19.50 -7.54
N ALA A 180 -3.91 18.33 -7.31
CA ALA A 180 -4.13 17.12 -8.12
C ALA A 180 -5.61 16.70 -8.14
N VAL A 181 -6.28 16.74 -6.99
CA VAL A 181 -7.72 16.48 -6.89
C VAL A 181 -8.53 17.53 -7.66
N ARG A 182 -8.22 18.82 -7.46
CA ARG A 182 -8.96 19.93 -8.09
C ARG A 182 -8.77 20.03 -9.60
N SER A 183 -7.66 19.51 -10.14
CA SER A 183 -7.44 19.38 -11.60
C SER A 183 -7.92 18.03 -12.16
N HIS A 184 -8.52 17.17 -11.33
CA HIS A 184 -8.86 15.78 -11.66
C HIS A 184 -7.67 14.94 -12.19
N SER A 185 -6.44 15.35 -11.87
CA SER A 185 -5.20 14.74 -12.35
C SER A 185 -4.84 13.50 -11.50
N HIS A 186 -5.57 12.41 -11.73
CA HIS A 186 -5.32 11.11 -11.09
C HIS A 186 -3.88 10.61 -11.31
N THR A 187 -3.24 10.95 -12.43
CA THR A 187 -1.82 10.61 -12.68
C THR A 187 -0.87 11.37 -11.73
N ALA A 188 -1.14 12.65 -11.44
CA ALA A 188 -0.38 13.43 -10.46
C ALA A 188 -0.62 12.92 -9.04
N LEU A 189 -1.87 12.60 -8.70
CA LEU A 189 -2.28 12.06 -7.42
C LEU A 189 -1.50 10.77 -7.09
N LEU A 190 -1.47 9.81 -8.04
CA LEU A 190 -0.70 8.57 -7.89
C LEU A 190 0.80 8.83 -7.74
N ALA A 191 1.37 9.75 -8.53
CA ALA A 191 2.79 10.09 -8.41
C ALA A 191 3.12 10.63 -7.01
N LEU A 192 2.35 11.58 -6.49
CA LEU A 192 2.53 12.14 -5.15
C LEU A 192 2.38 11.07 -4.05
N LEU A 193 1.32 10.24 -4.10
CA LEU A 193 1.10 9.16 -3.13
C LEU A 193 2.22 8.12 -3.18
N SER A 194 2.73 7.78 -4.37
CA SER A 194 3.87 6.85 -4.54
C SER A 194 5.19 7.40 -3.98
N LEU A 195 5.32 8.72 -3.89
CA LEU A 195 6.45 9.43 -3.29
C LEU A 195 6.30 9.65 -1.77
N GLY A 196 5.23 9.10 -1.16
CA GLY A 196 4.98 9.19 0.28
C GLY A 196 4.14 10.38 0.72
N ALA A 197 3.37 11.01 -0.18
CA ALA A 197 2.38 12.02 0.22
C ALA A 197 1.34 11.43 1.19
N SER A 198 1.11 12.09 2.33
CA SER A 198 -0.03 11.76 3.19
C SER A 198 -1.36 12.14 2.49
N PRO A 199 -2.36 11.26 2.44
CA PRO A 199 -3.69 11.60 1.95
C PRO A 199 -4.44 12.58 2.88
N ASP A 200 -3.97 12.76 4.12
CA ASP A 200 -4.64 13.52 5.18
C ASP A 200 -4.11 14.95 5.36
N TYR A 201 -3.28 15.45 4.43
CA TYR A 201 -2.81 16.84 4.49
C TYR A 201 -3.98 17.83 4.60
N LYS A 202 -3.78 18.90 5.36
CA LYS A 202 -4.82 19.91 5.58
C LYS A 202 -4.52 21.22 4.88
N ASP A 203 -5.53 21.79 4.22
CA ASP A 203 -5.47 23.16 3.70
C ASP A 203 -5.64 24.21 4.81
N ARG A 204 -5.68 25.50 4.44
CA ARG A 204 -5.88 26.61 5.38
C ARG A 204 -7.21 26.60 6.13
N ARG A 205 -8.23 25.89 5.64
CA ARG A 205 -9.54 25.69 6.27
C ARG A 205 -9.59 24.38 7.09
N GLY A 206 -8.48 23.65 7.15
CA GLY A 206 -8.40 22.34 7.80
C GLY A 206 -8.92 21.19 6.96
N LEU A 207 -9.35 21.41 5.72
CA LEU A 207 -9.95 20.39 4.84
C LEU A 207 -8.88 19.50 4.21
N THR A 208 -9.24 18.25 3.90
CA THR A 208 -8.37 17.25 3.24
C THR A 208 -8.57 17.18 1.73
N PRO A 209 -7.62 16.60 0.96
CA PRO A 209 -7.80 16.29 -0.45
C PRO A 209 -9.06 15.47 -0.71
N LEU A 210 -9.42 14.55 0.18
CA LEU A 210 -10.65 13.76 0.08
C LEU A 210 -11.89 14.65 0.14
N TYR A 211 -11.96 15.60 1.09
CA TYR A 211 -13.04 16.59 1.15
C TYR A 211 -13.10 17.45 -0.12
N HIS A 212 -11.95 17.78 -0.73
CA HIS A 212 -11.95 18.50 -2.02
C HIS A 212 -12.53 17.68 -3.18
N THR A 213 -12.50 16.33 -3.16
CA THR A 213 -13.14 15.51 -4.22
C THR A 213 -14.65 15.74 -4.30
N VAL A 214 -15.32 15.87 -3.15
CA VAL A 214 -16.77 16.12 -3.08
C VAL A 214 -17.14 17.59 -3.24
N LEU A 215 -16.17 18.50 -3.16
CA LEU A 215 -16.33 19.92 -3.51
C LEU A 215 -16.25 20.17 -5.02
N THR A 216 -15.42 19.43 -5.76
CA THR A 216 -15.28 19.59 -7.22
C THR A 216 -16.12 18.60 -8.03
N GLY A 217 -16.36 17.40 -7.50
CA GLY A 217 -17.13 16.35 -8.16
C GLY A 217 -16.40 15.70 -9.34
N GLY A 218 -17.14 15.36 -10.39
CA GLY A 218 -16.57 14.79 -11.62
C GLY A 218 -16.15 13.32 -11.46
N ASP A 219 -14.97 12.98 -12.00
CA ASP A 219 -14.45 11.61 -12.06
C ASP A 219 -14.02 11.09 -10.67
N THR A 220 -14.52 9.92 -10.28
CA THR A 220 -14.29 9.36 -8.94
C THR A 220 -12.91 8.75 -8.72
N SER A 221 -12.06 8.61 -9.76
CA SER A 221 -10.74 7.95 -9.63
C SER A 221 -9.88 8.58 -8.54
N CYS A 222 -9.96 9.91 -8.34
CA CYS A 222 -9.21 10.58 -7.28
C CYS A 222 -9.75 10.25 -5.87
N CYS A 223 -11.08 10.17 -5.72
CA CYS A 223 -11.74 9.79 -4.47
C CYS A 223 -11.43 8.33 -4.11
N GLU A 224 -11.64 7.40 -5.04
CA GLU A 224 -11.35 5.97 -4.87
C GLU A 224 -9.88 5.74 -4.48
N THR A 225 -8.95 6.44 -5.14
CA THR A 225 -7.50 6.31 -4.85
C THR A 225 -7.14 6.80 -3.45
N LEU A 226 -7.68 7.95 -3.02
CA LEU A 226 -7.43 8.46 -1.66
C LEU A 226 -7.97 7.50 -0.59
N LEU A 227 -9.18 6.98 -0.79
CA LEU A 227 -9.81 6.01 0.11
C LEU A 227 -9.05 4.67 0.16
N TYR A 228 -8.59 4.17 -0.99
CA TYR A 228 -7.72 3.00 -1.09
C TYR A 228 -6.41 3.20 -0.32
N HIS A 229 -5.80 4.40 -0.42
CA HIS A 229 -4.64 4.82 0.35
C HIS A 229 -4.95 5.21 1.82
N ARG A 230 -6.12 4.82 2.34
CA ARG A 230 -6.53 4.99 3.76
C ARG A 230 -6.67 6.44 4.22
N ALA A 231 -7.11 7.35 3.33
CA ALA A 231 -7.56 8.68 3.73
C ALA A 231 -8.59 8.61 4.87
N LYS A 232 -8.44 9.47 5.88
CA LYS A 232 -9.37 9.58 7.00
C LYS A 232 -10.71 10.15 6.52
N LEU A 233 -11.80 9.52 6.97
CA LEU A 233 -13.19 9.91 6.73
C LEU A 233 -13.78 10.67 7.92
N GLY A 234 -14.85 11.42 7.69
CA GLY A 234 -15.59 12.11 8.74
C GLY A 234 -14.92 13.41 9.20
N LEU A 235 -14.12 14.03 8.33
CA LEU A 235 -13.58 15.35 8.61
C LEU A 235 -14.70 16.38 8.58
N ARG A 236 -14.80 17.22 9.62
CA ARG A 236 -15.83 18.25 9.73
C ARG A 236 -15.30 19.63 9.37
N ASP A 237 -16.04 20.35 8.53
CA ASP A 237 -15.82 21.77 8.24
C ASP A 237 -16.32 22.68 9.38
N GLU A 238 -16.23 24.00 9.18
CA GLU A 238 -16.68 25.04 10.13
C GLU A 238 -18.18 24.95 10.47
N ASN A 239 -19.01 24.37 9.60
CA ASN A 239 -20.44 24.14 9.81
C ASN A 239 -20.73 22.74 10.39
N GLY A 240 -19.70 21.96 10.68
CA GLY A 240 -19.79 20.57 11.12
C GLY A 240 -20.08 19.57 10.00
N TRP A 241 -20.05 19.98 8.73
CA TRP A 241 -20.34 19.12 7.58
C TRP A 241 -19.16 18.20 7.26
N ASP A 242 -19.45 16.96 6.90
CA ASP A 242 -18.45 16.00 6.42
C ASP A 242 -18.57 15.72 4.92
N GLU A 243 -17.72 14.81 4.42
CA GLU A 243 -17.65 14.48 3.01
C GLU A 243 -19.00 13.94 2.47
N THR A 244 -19.78 13.24 3.30
CA THR A 244 -21.10 12.71 2.92
C THR A 244 -22.13 13.82 2.81
N HIS A 245 -22.13 14.80 3.72
CA HIS A 245 -23.00 15.97 3.64
C HIS A 245 -22.71 16.78 2.37
N GLN A 246 -21.43 17.02 2.08
CA GLN A 246 -21.02 17.78 0.91
C GLN A 246 -21.37 17.06 -0.41
N ALA A 247 -21.14 15.74 -0.49
CA ALA A 247 -21.58 14.94 -1.63
C ALA A 247 -23.10 14.98 -1.83
N CYS A 248 -23.87 14.94 -0.72
CA CYS A 248 -25.33 14.97 -0.74
C CYS A 248 -25.92 16.35 -1.08
N GLN A 249 -25.22 17.46 -0.84
CA GLN A 249 -25.63 18.79 -1.30
C GLN A 249 -25.37 18.96 -2.80
N ASN A 250 -24.20 18.53 -3.27
CA ASN A 250 -23.81 18.68 -4.67
C ASN A 250 -24.48 17.62 -5.58
N GLY A 251 -24.98 16.51 -5.00
CA GLY A 251 -25.61 15.42 -5.75
C GLY A 251 -24.60 14.42 -6.33
N HIS A 252 -23.40 14.33 -5.77
CA HIS A 252 -22.33 13.46 -6.25
C HIS A 252 -22.51 12.01 -5.77
N SER A 253 -23.55 11.34 -6.28
CA SER A 253 -23.96 9.98 -5.89
C SER A 253 -22.84 8.96 -5.93
N GLN A 254 -22.00 8.96 -6.97
CA GLN A 254 -20.88 8.02 -7.09
C GLN A 254 -19.77 8.29 -6.05
N HIS A 255 -19.52 9.56 -5.70
CA HIS A 255 -18.59 9.88 -4.61
C HIS A 255 -19.15 9.42 -3.26
N LEU A 256 -20.44 9.67 -3.01
CA LEU A 256 -21.14 9.21 -1.81
C LEU A 256 -21.10 7.68 -1.66
N GLU A 257 -21.29 6.94 -2.76
CA GLU A 257 -21.20 5.49 -2.76
C GLU A 257 -19.80 4.99 -2.36
N HIS A 258 -18.72 5.57 -2.90
CA HIS A 258 -17.35 5.25 -2.49
C HIS A 258 -17.13 5.57 -1.00
N LEU A 259 -17.53 6.75 -0.53
CA LEU A 259 -17.40 7.14 0.89
C LEU A 259 -18.10 6.12 1.81
N LEU A 260 -19.34 5.75 1.50
CA LEU A 260 -20.11 4.77 2.28
C LEU A 260 -19.53 3.34 2.18
N PHE A 261 -18.96 2.95 1.03
CA PHE A 261 -18.27 1.67 0.86
C PHE A 261 -17.00 1.57 1.72
N TYR A 262 -16.22 2.66 1.80
CA TYR A 262 -15.02 2.74 2.64
C TYR A 262 -15.31 3.04 4.13
N GLY A 263 -16.58 3.10 4.54
CA GLY A 263 -17.00 3.14 5.95
C GLY A 263 -17.38 4.53 6.50
N ALA A 264 -17.78 5.48 5.65
CA ALA A 264 -18.31 6.76 6.12
C ALA A 264 -19.62 6.58 6.90
N ASP A 265 -19.77 7.32 7.99
CA ASP A 265 -20.94 7.22 8.88
C ASP A 265 -22.17 7.94 8.29
N SER A 266 -23.15 7.16 7.81
CA SER A 266 -24.44 7.68 7.31
C SER A 266 -25.33 8.31 8.40
N SER A 267 -24.99 8.10 9.68
CA SER A 267 -25.68 8.69 10.83
C SER A 267 -25.05 9.96 11.38
N SER A 268 -23.91 10.38 10.79
CA SER A 268 -23.25 11.65 11.11
C SER A 268 -24.20 12.84 10.99
N GLN A 269 -24.11 13.78 11.93
CA GLN A 269 -24.90 15.01 11.99
C GLN A 269 -24.01 16.24 11.93
N ASN A 270 -24.39 17.26 11.16
CA ASN A 270 -23.74 18.57 11.15
C ASN A 270 -24.16 19.46 12.34
N ALA A 271 -23.71 20.71 12.41
CA ALA A 271 -24.01 21.61 13.54
C ALA A 271 -25.52 21.90 13.73
N SER A 272 -26.35 21.74 12.68
CA SER A 272 -27.81 21.85 12.76
C SER A 272 -28.52 20.54 13.16
N GLY A 273 -27.77 19.47 13.43
CA GLY A 273 -28.32 18.12 13.63
C GLY A 273 -28.78 17.44 12.34
N ASN A 274 -28.61 18.08 11.18
CA ASN A 274 -28.99 17.49 9.90
C ASN A 274 -27.99 16.38 9.54
N THR A 275 -28.51 15.24 9.08
CA THR A 275 -27.72 14.12 8.55
C THR A 275 -27.60 14.21 7.03
N ALA A 276 -26.73 13.43 6.41
CA ALA A 276 -26.62 13.35 4.94
C ALA A 276 -27.99 13.16 4.23
N LEU A 277 -28.90 12.37 4.81
CA LEU A 277 -30.25 12.17 4.27
C LEU A 277 -31.17 13.40 4.41
N HIS A 278 -31.01 14.20 5.46
CA HIS A 278 -31.67 15.51 5.57
C HIS A 278 -31.15 16.48 4.48
N ILE A 279 -29.85 16.42 4.16
CA ILE A 279 -29.27 17.24 3.09
C ILE A 279 -29.83 16.81 1.72
N CYS A 280 -29.97 15.51 1.45
CA CYS A 280 -30.63 15.05 0.22
C CYS A 280 -32.08 15.56 0.11
N ALA A 281 -32.84 15.49 1.21
CA ALA A 281 -34.21 15.98 1.29
C ALA A 281 -34.32 17.48 1.03
N LEU A 282 -33.39 18.28 1.57
CA LEU A 282 -33.34 19.74 1.42
C LEU A 282 -32.95 20.19 0.00
N TYR A 283 -32.08 19.45 -0.69
CA TYR A 283 -31.55 19.82 -2.02
C TYR A 283 -32.05 18.94 -3.19
N ASN A 284 -33.13 18.19 -2.96
CA ASN A 284 -33.76 17.27 -3.92
C ASN A 284 -32.79 16.27 -4.58
N LYS A 285 -31.87 15.67 -3.82
CA LYS A 285 -30.87 14.72 -4.37
C LYS A 285 -31.33 13.28 -4.25
N GLU A 286 -32.30 12.91 -5.09
CA GLU A 286 -32.93 11.59 -5.10
C GLU A 286 -31.94 10.42 -5.16
N SER A 287 -30.99 10.42 -6.11
CA SER A 287 -30.02 9.34 -6.26
C SER A 287 -29.16 9.15 -5.01
N CYS A 288 -28.81 10.25 -4.32
CA CYS A 288 -28.05 10.19 -3.06
C CYS A 288 -28.90 9.64 -1.91
N ALA A 289 -30.17 10.05 -1.82
CA ALA A 289 -31.11 9.51 -0.82
C ALA A 289 -31.34 8.01 -1.01
N ARG A 290 -31.53 7.54 -2.25
CA ARG A 290 -31.67 6.11 -2.56
C ARG A 290 -30.46 5.30 -2.12
N ILE A 291 -29.25 5.77 -2.41
CA ILE A 291 -27.99 5.12 -1.97
C ILE A 291 -27.92 5.07 -0.43
N LEU A 292 -28.20 6.19 0.26
CA LEU A 292 -28.19 6.25 1.73
C LEU A 292 -29.18 5.27 2.34
N LEU A 293 -30.43 5.26 1.87
CA LEU A 293 -31.49 4.36 2.35
C LEU A 293 -31.11 2.89 2.12
N TYR A 294 -30.63 2.54 0.93
CA TYR A 294 -30.18 1.18 0.60
C TYR A 294 -28.99 0.71 1.45
N ARG A 295 -28.06 1.63 1.79
CA ARG A 295 -26.94 1.40 2.72
C ARG A 295 -27.33 1.48 4.21
N GLY A 296 -28.64 1.59 4.53
CA GLY A 296 -29.14 1.50 5.91
C GLY A 296 -29.13 2.82 6.70
N ALA A 297 -29.11 3.97 6.03
CA ALA A 297 -29.25 5.26 6.72
C ALA A 297 -30.61 5.38 7.42
N LYS A 298 -30.59 5.76 8.71
CA LYS A 298 -31.79 5.86 9.54
C LYS A 298 -32.68 7.03 9.08
N LYS A 299 -33.82 6.71 8.47
CA LYS A 299 -34.78 7.70 7.95
C LYS A 299 -35.57 8.48 9.01
N ASP A 300 -35.57 8.02 10.25
CA ASP A 300 -36.36 8.60 11.35
C ASP A 300 -35.53 9.43 12.34
N MET A 301 -34.23 9.63 12.07
CA MET A 301 -33.40 10.57 12.85
C MET A 301 -33.94 11.98 12.75
N LYS A 302 -33.83 12.75 13.84
CA LYS A 302 -34.29 14.13 13.91
C LYS A 302 -33.12 15.10 13.98
N ASN A 303 -33.24 16.22 13.28
CA ASN A 303 -32.33 17.37 13.42
C ASN A 303 -32.62 18.17 14.71
N ASN A 304 -31.85 19.24 14.95
CA ASN A 304 -32.00 20.06 16.16
C ASN A 304 -33.35 20.81 16.22
N SER A 305 -34.05 20.95 15.09
CA SER A 305 -35.42 21.47 14.99
C SER A 305 -36.49 20.41 15.22
N GLY A 306 -36.11 19.17 15.56
CA GLY A 306 -37.03 18.04 15.77
C GLY A 306 -37.61 17.43 14.50
N GLN A 307 -37.14 17.83 13.32
CA GLN A 307 -37.65 17.42 12.01
C GLN A 307 -36.93 16.16 11.51
N THR A 308 -37.64 15.26 10.84
CA THR A 308 -37.06 14.12 10.11
C THR A 308 -36.73 14.48 8.64
N PRO A 309 -35.90 13.71 7.93
CA PRO A 309 -35.64 13.90 6.49
C PRO A 309 -36.92 13.95 5.64
N PHE A 310 -37.93 13.13 5.97
CA PHE A 310 -39.23 13.18 5.31
C PHE A 310 -39.92 14.52 5.50
N GLN A 311 -39.94 15.04 6.73
CA GLN A 311 -40.55 16.34 7.03
C GLN A 311 -39.80 17.49 6.33
N VAL A 312 -38.47 17.44 6.28
CA VAL A 312 -37.66 18.39 5.51
C VAL A 312 -38.01 18.32 4.01
N ALA A 313 -38.12 17.14 3.41
CA ALA A 313 -38.48 16.99 2.00
C ALA A 313 -39.85 17.62 1.70
N VAL A 314 -40.86 17.37 2.54
CA VAL A 314 -42.21 17.95 2.41
C VAL A 314 -42.19 19.48 2.59
N MET A 315 -41.46 19.99 3.59
CA MET A 315 -41.34 21.44 3.83
C MET A 315 -40.59 22.18 2.70
N SER A 316 -39.66 21.50 2.02
CA SER A 316 -38.95 22.02 0.84
C SER A 316 -39.72 21.81 -0.47
N GLY A 317 -40.90 21.17 -0.47
CA GLY A 317 -41.71 20.90 -1.66
C GLY A 317 -41.24 19.72 -2.51
N HIS A 318 -40.30 18.90 -2.02
CA HIS A 318 -39.75 17.74 -2.70
C HIS A 318 -40.57 16.47 -2.42
N PHE A 319 -41.85 16.48 -2.82
CA PHE A 319 -42.83 15.45 -2.47
C PHE A 319 -42.45 14.04 -2.95
N GLU A 320 -41.95 13.90 -4.17
CA GLU A 320 -41.51 12.60 -4.73
C GLU A 320 -40.39 11.98 -3.88
N LEU A 321 -39.41 12.80 -3.49
CA LEU A 321 -38.33 12.39 -2.60
C LEU A 321 -38.83 12.06 -1.19
N GLY A 322 -39.82 12.81 -0.70
CA GLY A 322 -40.53 12.50 0.54
C GLY A 322 -41.18 11.11 0.50
N GLU A 323 -41.93 10.79 -0.55
CA GLU A 323 -42.54 9.46 -0.70
C GLU A 323 -41.50 8.34 -0.85
N ILE A 324 -40.35 8.58 -1.49
CA ILE A 324 -39.22 7.61 -1.51
C ILE A 324 -38.70 7.33 -0.10
N ILE A 325 -38.42 8.38 0.70
CA ILE A 325 -37.94 8.23 2.08
C ILE A 325 -38.97 7.51 2.95
N LYS A 326 -40.25 7.88 2.82
CA LYS A 326 -41.35 7.33 3.61
C LYS A 326 -41.63 5.85 3.27
N SER A 327 -41.69 5.52 1.99
CA SER A 327 -42.04 4.17 1.49
C SER A 327 -40.95 3.12 1.70
N HIS A 328 -39.67 3.53 1.73
CA HIS A 328 -38.54 2.63 1.95
C HIS A 328 -38.66 1.87 3.29
N ARG A 329 -38.54 0.53 3.26
CA ARG A 329 -38.66 -0.31 4.47
C ARG A 329 -37.28 -0.73 4.95
N GLU A 330 -37.13 -0.94 6.26
CA GLU A 330 -35.87 -1.45 6.83
C GLU A 330 -35.51 -2.85 6.29
N THR A 331 -36.50 -3.62 5.82
CA THR A 331 -36.33 -4.92 5.15
C THR A 331 -35.67 -4.85 3.77
N ASP A 332 -35.52 -3.65 3.21
CA ASP A 332 -35.02 -3.42 1.86
C ASP A 332 -33.52 -3.04 1.88
N VAL A 333 -32.99 -2.73 3.07
CA VAL A 333 -31.57 -2.48 3.35
C VAL A 333 -30.75 -3.74 3.03
N GLY A 334 -29.81 -3.62 2.09
CA GLY A 334 -28.94 -4.72 1.67
C GLY A 334 -29.65 -5.92 1.05
N ARG A 335 -30.92 -5.78 0.61
CA ARG A 335 -31.65 -6.85 -0.07
C ARG A 335 -31.17 -6.97 -1.51
N SER A 336 -30.06 -7.68 -1.69
CA SER A 336 -29.31 -7.91 -2.93
C SER A 336 -30.22 -8.17 -4.13
N SER A 337 -30.43 -7.12 -4.92
CA SER A 337 -30.90 -7.22 -6.29
C SER A 337 -29.73 -7.77 -7.11
N LEU A 338 -29.94 -8.91 -7.79
CA LEU A 338 -28.94 -9.52 -8.69
C LEU A 338 -28.56 -8.60 -9.87
N TYR A 339 -29.29 -7.49 -10.04
CA TYR A 339 -29.00 -6.43 -10.99
C TYR A 339 -28.01 -5.41 -10.44
N ASP A 340 -28.14 -5.03 -9.16
CA ASP A 340 -27.26 -4.05 -8.51
C ASP A 340 -25.93 -4.68 -8.06
N ASP A 341 -25.93 -5.96 -7.66
CA ASP A 341 -24.68 -6.71 -7.50
C ASP A 341 -23.90 -6.78 -8.82
N CYS A 342 -24.61 -6.92 -9.95
CA CYS A 342 -24.00 -6.81 -11.28
C CYS A 342 -23.47 -5.40 -11.54
N VAL A 343 -24.12 -4.31 -11.12
CA VAL A 343 -23.60 -2.93 -11.29
C VAL A 343 -22.40 -2.67 -10.37
N CYS A 344 -22.44 -3.10 -9.11
CA CYS A 344 -21.30 -3.01 -8.20
C CYS A 344 -20.10 -3.86 -8.69
N MET A 345 -20.33 -5.09 -9.16
CA MET A 345 -19.31 -5.89 -9.86
C MET A 345 -18.87 -5.24 -11.17
N PHE A 346 -19.76 -4.60 -11.94
CA PHE A 346 -19.38 -3.92 -13.17
C PHE A 346 -18.52 -2.70 -12.87
N VAL A 347 -18.79 -1.91 -11.82
CA VAL A 347 -17.91 -0.83 -11.37
C VAL A 347 -16.58 -1.40 -10.91
N PHE A 348 -16.58 -2.47 -10.11
CA PHE A 348 -15.36 -3.18 -9.70
C PHE A 348 -14.53 -3.64 -10.91
N LEU A 349 -15.17 -4.28 -11.89
CA LEU A 349 -14.58 -4.79 -13.13
C LEU A 349 -14.21 -3.68 -14.11
N PHE A 350 -14.92 -2.55 -14.18
CA PHE A 350 -14.60 -1.40 -15.04
C PHE A 350 -13.46 -0.56 -14.45
N SER A 351 -13.38 -0.40 -13.13
CA SER A 351 -12.21 0.20 -12.47
C SER A 351 -10.98 -0.70 -12.66
N PHE A 352 -11.12 -2.03 -12.47
CA PHE A 352 -10.06 -2.99 -12.81
C PHE A 352 -9.67 -2.89 -14.30
N TRP A 353 -10.65 -2.85 -15.22
CA TRP A 353 -10.43 -2.76 -16.66
C TRP A 353 -9.82 -1.42 -17.09
N ARG A 354 -10.18 -0.28 -16.48
CA ARG A 354 -9.55 1.04 -16.75
C ARG A 354 -8.09 1.08 -16.29
N CYS A 355 -7.76 0.50 -15.14
CA CYS A 355 -6.36 0.31 -14.74
C CYS A 355 -5.62 -0.63 -15.71
N PHE A 356 -6.24 -1.74 -16.11
CA PHE A 356 -5.63 -2.70 -17.03
C PHE A 356 -5.43 -2.13 -18.45
N LYS A 357 -6.30 -1.22 -18.91
CA LYS A 357 -6.24 -0.62 -20.26
C LYS A 357 -4.99 0.23 -20.51
N ARG A 358 -4.21 0.55 -19.46
CA ARG A 358 -2.92 1.27 -19.56
C ARG A 358 -1.70 0.34 -19.53
N LEU A 359 -1.89 -0.98 -19.43
CA LEU A 359 -0.82 -1.99 -19.42
C LEU A 359 -0.90 -2.95 -20.63
N VAL A 360 -0.76 -2.38 -21.83
CA VAL A 360 -0.37 -3.04 -23.10
C VAL A 360 -1.39 -3.97 -23.80
N TYR A 361 -1.31 -3.93 -25.13
CA TYR A 361 -2.07 -4.62 -26.18
C TYR A 361 -2.16 -6.18 -26.10
N THR A 362 -3.10 -6.71 -26.90
CA THR A 362 -3.23 -8.11 -27.41
C THR A 362 -3.74 -9.25 -26.51
N SER A 363 -5.08 -9.34 -26.40
CA SER A 363 -5.86 -10.47 -26.94
C SER A 363 -5.45 -11.94 -26.70
N VAL A 364 -5.27 -12.38 -25.44
CA VAL A 364 -5.52 -13.80 -25.04
C VAL A 364 -6.28 -13.89 -23.71
N PHE A 365 -5.90 -13.05 -22.73
CA PHE A 365 -6.50 -13.04 -21.38
C PHE A 365 -8.02 -12.84 -21.32
N LEU A 366 -8.60 -12.13 -22.30
CA LEU A 366 -10.03 -11.80 -22.30
C LEU A 366 -10.91 -13.07 -22.42
N CYS A 367 -10.47 -14.09 -23.15
CA CYS A 367 -11.23 -15.35 -23.26
C CYS A 367 -11.22 -16.14 -21.95
N ASN A 368 -10.05 -16.34 -21.33
CA ASN A 368 -9.94 -17.16 -20.12
C ASN A 368 -10.62 -16.53 -18.89
N PHE A 369 -10.53 -15.20 -18.72
CA PHE A 369 -11.16 -14.54 -17.57
C PHE A 369 -12.69 -14.52 -17.70
N ILE A 370 -13.22 -14.29 -18.90
CA ILE A 370 -14.67 -14.42 -19.17
C ILE A 370 -15.12 -15.87 -18.99
N CYS A 371 -14.34 -16.87 -19.44
CA CYS A 371 -14.68 -18.28 -19.25
C CYS A 371 -14.79 -18.67 -17.77
N VAL A 372 -13.85 -18.22 -16.92
CA VAL A 372 -13.88 -18.51 -15.47
C VAL A 372 -15.07 -17.82 -14.79
N CYS A 373 -15.34 -16.55 -15.08
CA CYS A 373 -16.48 -15.84 -14.49
C CYS A 373 -17.83 -16.42 -14.96
N VAL A 374 -17.96 -16.79 -16.25
CA VAL A 374 -19.15 -17.48 -16.76
C VAL A 374 -19.30 -18.88 -16.14
N CYS A 375 -18.22 -19.64 -15.96
CA CYS A 375 -18.28 -20.95 -15.29
C CYS A 375 -18.73 -20.84 -13.83
N VAL A 376 -18.26 -19.82 -13.08
CA VAL A 376 -18.70 -19.59 -11.70
C VAL A 376 -20.19 -19.21 -11.65
N CYS A 377 -20.66 -18.31 -12.52
CA CYS A 377 -22.07 -17.96 -12.60
C CYS A 377 -22.96 -19.15 -13.03
N VAL A 378 -22.54 -19.96 -14.00
CA VAL A 378 -23.28 -21.15 -14.44
C VAL A 378 -23.31 -22.24 -13.37
N CYS A 379 -22.23 -22.42 -12.59
CA CYS A 379 -22.22 -23.33 -11.43
C CYS A 379 -23.19 -22.88 -10.32
N VAL A 380 -23.26 -21.58 -10.02
CA VAL A 380 -24.21 -21.06 -9.02
C VAL A 380 -25.67 -21.16 -9.51
N LEU A 381 -25.93 -20.98 -10.81
CA LEU A 381 -27.26 -21.14 -11.40
C LEU A 381 -27.72 -22.60 -11.46
N THR A 382 -26.82 -23.55 -11.78
CA THR A 382 -27.17 -24.99 -11.81
C THR A 382 -27.40 -25.60 -10.43
N LEU A 383 -26.74 -25.09 -9.39
CA LEU A 383 -26.90 -25.58 -8.00
C LEU A 383 -28.22 -25.21 -7.31
N ARG A 384 -29.10 -24.41 -7.93
CA ARG A 384 -30.43 -24.04 -7.37
C ARG A 384 -31.62 -24.45 -8.24
N GLY A 385 -31.40 -25.25 -9.28
CA GLY A 385 -32.40 -25.58 -10.30
C GLY A 385 -32.65 -27.08 -10.51
N SER A 386 -32.73 -27.91 -9.47
CA SER A 386 -33.33 -29.26 -9.53
C SER A 386 -33.71 -29.80 -8.15
N ILE A 387 -34.86 -30.47 -8.06
CA ILE A 387 -35.52 -30.90 -6.81
C ILE A 387 -35.40 -32.43 -6.64
N SER A 388 -35.44 -32.88 -5.38
CA SER A 388 -35.49 -34.27 -4.86
C SER A 388 -35.72 -35.45 -5.82
N SER A 389 -34.91 -36.50 -5.69
CA SER A 389 -35.38 -37.82 -5.17
C SER A 389 -34.28 -38.89 -5.17
N GLN A 390 -34.35 -39.79 -4.18
CA GLN A 390 -33.79 -41.16 -4.09
C GLN A 390 -32.32 -41.43 -4.47
N GLY A 391 -31.62 -42.21 -3.63
CA GLY A 391 -30.17 -42.40 -3.73
C GLY A 391 -29.73 -43.61 -4.56
N THR A 392 -28.45 -43.61 -4.93
CA THR A 392 -27.63 -44.82 -5.09
C THR A 392 -26.15 -44.47 -4.96
N THR A 393 -25.36 -45.43 -4.48
CA THR A 393 -23.93 -45.26 -4.18
C THR A 393 -23.06 -45.28 -5.44
N GLY A 394 -22.22 -44.27 -5.64
CA GLY A 394 -21.20 -44.24 -6.70
C GLY A 394 -20.01 -43.35 -6.34
N GLY A 395 -18.83 -43.95 -6.14
CA GLY A 395 -17.64 -43.23 -5.67
C GLY A 395 -16.95 -42.40 -6.74
N GLY A 396 -17.09 -41.07 -6.69
CA GLY A 396 -16.36 -40.14 -7.57
C GLY A 396 -14.85 -40.14 -7.31
N GLN A 397 -14.03 -40.29 -8.37
CA GLN A 397 -12.59 -40.07 -8.30
C GLN A 397 -12.29 -38.56 -8.11
N ARG A 398 -11.64 -38.20 -6.99
CA ARG A 398 -11.03 -36.86 -6.82
C ARG A 398 -9.83 -36.72 -7.76
N ARG A 399 -9.81 -35.70 -8.61
CA ARG A 399 -8.69 -35.47 -9.55
C ARG A 399 -7.61 -34.58 -8.93
N ARG A 400 -6.34 -34.85 -9.29
CA ARG A 400 -5.19 -33.99 -8.98
C ARG A 400 -5.14 -32.84 -9.98
N LEU A 401 -5.12 -31.60 -9.51
CA LEU A 401 -5.02 -30.40 -10.35
C LEU A 401 -3.56 -29.98 -10.56
N TYR A 402 -2.76 -29.97 -9.50
CA TYR A 402 -1.32 -29.65 -9.58
C TYR A 402 -0.53 -30.27 -8.41
N SER A 403 0.77 -30.50 -8.64
CA SER A 403 1.70 -30.96 -7.60
C SER A 403 2.05 -29.80 -6.65
N ALA A 404 2.13 -30.10 -5.35
CA ALA A 404 2.54 -29.11 -4.35
C ALA A 404 4.06 -28.84 -4.44
N VAL A 405 4.48 -27.64 -4.00
CA VAL A 405 5.89 -27.23 -4.01
C VAL A 405 6.68 -28.11 -3.01
N PRO A 406 7.72 -28.86 -3.44
CA PRO A 406 8.53 -29.66 -2.54
C PRO A 406 9.22 -28.81 -1.47
N GLY A 407 9.37 -29.36 -0.27
CA GLY A 407 10.10 -28.71 0.84
C GLY A 407 9.23 -27.95 1.85
N ARG A 408 7.95 -27.68 1.55
CA ARG A 408 7.00 -27.12 2.53
C ARG A 408 6.49 -28.20 3.48
N VAL A 409 6.45 -27.89 4.77
CA VAL A 409 5.91 -28.76 5.83
C VAL A 409 4.72 -28.06 6.45
N PHE A 410 3.58 -28.75 6.46
CA PHE A 410 2.35 -28.24 7.05
C PHE A 410 2.12 -28.91 8.40
N VAL A 411 1.39 -28.26 9.29
CA VAL A 411 0.95 -28.83 10.57
C VAL A 411 -0.57 -28.81 10.64
N ALA A 412 -1.15 -29.91 11.11
CA ALA A 412 -2.58 -30.02 11.28
C ALA A 412 -3.11 -29.05 12.36
N THR A 413 -3.95 -28.09 11.97
CA THR A 413 -4.57 -27.10 12.87
C THR A 413 -5.71 -27.71 13.69
N ARG A 414 -6.31 -28.79 13.18
CA ARG A 414 -7.34 -29.64 13.80
C ARG A 414 -7.14 -31.10 13.38
N SER A 415 -7.69 -32.04 14.16
CA SER A 415 -7.66 -33.46 13.78
C SER A 415 -8.62 -33.74 12.61
N HIS A 416 -8.24 -34.62 11.70
CA HIS A 416 -9.10 -35.16 10.64
C HIS A 416 -9.24 -36.68 10.81
N SER A 417 -10.45 -37.20 10.58
CA SER A 417 -10.72 -38.64 10.55
C SER A 417 -11.16 -39.01 9.14
N ALA A 418 -10.47 -39.99 8.55
CA ALA A 418 -10.71 -40.44 7.18
C ALA A 418 -12.14 -40.98 7.04
N GLN A 419 -12.91 -40.42 6.11
CA GLN A 419 -14.29 -40.88 5.85
C GLN A 419 -14.35 -42.08 4.86
N ASN A 420 -13.21 -42.44 4.26
CA ASN A 420 -13.08 -43.51 3.27
C ASN A 420 -11.60 -43.95 3.17
N ASP A 421 -11.34 -45.10 2.56
CA ASP A 421 -9.99 -45.70 2.43
C ASP A 421 -8.99 -44.87 1.61
N ARG A 422 -9.43 -43.79 0.95
CA ARG A 422 -8.56 -42.87 0.20
C ARG A 422 -8.23 -41.60 0.97
N GLU A 423 -8.78 -41.42 2.17
CA GLU A 423 -8.45 -40.31 3.07
C GLU A 423 -7.46 -40.72 4.15
N ILE A 424 -6.72 -39.75 4.68
CA ILE A 424 -5.81 -39.96 5.81
C ILE A 424 -6.37 -39.39 7.10
N SER A 425 -6.26 -40.16 8.19
CA SER A 425 -6.55 -39.67 9.54
C SER A 425 -5.28 -39.11 10.16
N PHE A 426 -5.38 -37.95 10.82
CA PHE A 426 -4.28 -37.31 11.55
C PHE A 426 -4.80 -36.45 12.69
N ASN A 427 -3.98 -36.24 13.71
CA ASN A 427 -4.33 -35.44 14.87
C ASN A 427 -3.83 -34.00 14.76
N LYS A 428 -4.49 -33.07 15.44
CA LYS A 428 -3.99 -31.69 15.62
C LYS A 428 -2.54 -31.71 16.10
N GLY A 429 -1.66 -31.00 15.40
CA GLY A 429 -0.21 -30.97 15.64
C GLY A 429 0.61 -31.96 14.82
N ASP A 430 0.00 -32.92 14.10
CA ASP A 430 0.73 -33.80 13.19
C ASP A 430 1.34 -33.02 12.01
N LYS A 431 2.56 -33.40 11.62
CA LYS A 431 3.22 -32.87 10.41
C LYS A 431 2.67 -33.56 9.17
N VAL A 432 2.17 -32.75 8.24
CA VAL A 432 1.58 -33.17 6.97
C VAL A 432 2.48 -32.75 5.82
N LYS A 433 2.94 -33.72 5.01
CA LYS A 433 3.69 -33.44 3.78
C LYS A 433 2.71 -33.43 2.61
N VAL A 434 2.34 -32.25 2.12
CA VAL A 434 1.44 -32.12 0.96
C VAL A 434 2.17 -32.58 -0.31
N LEU A 435 1.51 -33.38 -1.14
CA LEU A 435 2.02 -33.91 -2.41
C LEU A 435 1.33 -33.27 -3.61
N SER A 436 0.01 -33.07 -3.55
CA SER A 436 -0.77 -32.41 -4.62
C SER A 436 -2.05 -31.77 -4.11
N VAL A 437 -2.53 -30.77 -4.84
CA VAL A 437 -3.85 -30.15 -4.65
C VAL A 437 -4.83 -30.76 -5.63
N GLY A 438 -6.05 -31.06 -5.18
CA GLY A 438 -7.13 -31.62 -5.99
C GLY A 438 -8.41 -30.80 -5.94
N GLU A 439 -9.42 -31.30 -6.63
CA GLU A 439 -10.74 -30.67 -6.75
C GLU A 439 -11.51 -30.63 -5.42
N GLY A 440 -12.41 -29.64 -5.27
CA GLY A 440 -13.32 -29.54 -4.12
C GLY A 440 -12.67 -29.15 -2.79
N GLY A 441 -11.47 -28.57 -2.80
CA GLY A 441 -10.76 -28.16 -1.57
C GLY A 441 -10.05 -29.30 -0.83
N PHE A 442 -9.85 -30.45 -1.48
CA PHE A 442 -9.09 -31.57 -0.92
C PHE A 442 -7.65 -31.56 -1.42
N TRP A 443 -6.71 -31.76 -0.50
CA TRP A 443 -5.28 -31.95 -0.79
C TRP A 443 -4.90 -33.40 -0.52
N GLU A 444 -3.91 -33.91 -1.27
CA GLU A 444 -3.30 -35.21 -1.04
C GLU A 444 -1.94 -35.01 -0.36
N GLY A 445 -1.66 -35.79 0.67
CA GLY A 445 -0.41 -35.71 1.40
C GLY A 445 -0.11 -36.98 2.18
N THR A 446 1.07 -36.99 2.81
CA THR A 446 1.54 -38.10 3.64
C THR A 446 1.66 -37.67 5.10
N VAL A 447 1.09 -38.48 6.00
CA VAL A 447 1.23 -38.37 7.45
C VAL A 447 1.65 -39.72 8.01
N ARG A 448 2.74 -39.76 8.79
CA ARG A 448 3.26 -41.00 9.44
C ARG A 448 3.38 -42.20 8.48
N GLY A 449 3.80 -41.95 7.23
CA GLY A 449 3.98 -42.97 6.19
C GLY A 449 2.71 -43.39 5.43
N ARG A 450 1.52 -42.93 5.82
CA ARG A 450 0.27 -43.16 5.07
C ARG A 450 -0.06 -41.96 4.19
N THR A 451 -0.43 -42.21 2.93
CA THR A 451 -0.74 -41.19 1.92
C THR A 451 -2.22 -41.24 1.55
N GLY A 452 -2.83 -40.07 1.38
CA GLY A 452 -4.21 -39.94 0.94
C GLY A 452 -4.73 -38.51 1.06
N TRP A 453 -6.04 -38.36 0.86
CA TRP A 453 -6.72 -37.08 0.77
C TRP A 453 -7.18 -36.54 2.13
N PHE A 454 -7.27 -35.22 2.24
CA PHE A 454 -7.82 -34.50 3.40
C PHE A 454 -8.24 -33.07 3.00
N PRO A 455 -9.14 -32.41 3.76
CA PRO A 455 -9.53 -31.02 3.50
C PRO A 455 -8.39 -30.02 3.70
N SER A 456 -8.22 -29.05 2.80
CA SER A 456 -7.11 -28.09 2.84
C SER A 456 -7.11 -27.19 4.08
N ASP A 457 -8.29 -26.91 4.65
CA ASP A 457 -8.48 -26.09 5.85
C ASP A 457 -8.07 -26.81 7.15
N CYS A 458 -7.72 -28.10 7.10
CA CYS A 458 -7.21 -28.85 8.24
C CYS A 458 -5.71 -28.59 8.54
N VAL A 459 -4.97 -27.89 7.67
CA VAL A 459 -3.51 -27.74 7.79
C VAL A 459 -3.04 -26.30 7.53
N GLU A 460 -1.95 -25.90 8.17
CA GLU A 460 -1.31 -24.58 8.00
C GLU A 460 0.20 -24.75 7.73
N GLU A 461 0.78 -23.88 6.91
CA GLU A 461 2.20 -23.97 6.55
C GLU A 461 3.09 -23.48 7.69
N VAL A 462 4.05 -24.32 8.13
CA VAL A 462 4.99 -23.95 9.19
C VAL A 462 6.36 -23.65 8.58
N ALA A 463 6.77 -22.40 8.68
CA ALA A 463 8.12 -21.97 8.34
C ALA A 463 9.15 -22.77 9.16
N LEU A 464 10.09 -23.42 8.46
CA LEU A 464 11.12 -24.28 9.05
C LEU A 464 12.14 -23.43 9.83
N ARG A 465 11.86 -23.19 11.11
CA ARG A 465 12.87 -22.79 12.09
C ARG A 465 13.70 -24.01 12.48
N SER A 466 15.02 -23.89 12.46
CA SER A 466 15.90 -24.77 13.23
C SER A 466 15.56 -24.68 14.72
N LEU A 467 15.75 -25.78 15.45
CA LEU A 467 15.27 -25.91 16.82
C LEU A 467 15.88 -24.87 17.76
N GLU A 468 15.01 -24.23 18.56
CA GLU A 468 15.06 -24.36 20.02
C GLU A 468 13.71 -23.96 20.64
N SER A 469 13.42 -24.48 21.83
CA SER A 469 12.05 -24.56 22.36
C SER A 469 11.87 -23.90 23.74
N ARG A 470 10.92 -22.95 23.87
CA ARG A 470 9.84 -22.99 24.88
C ARG A 470 8.86 -21.79 24.87
N SER A 471 7.67 -22.07 25.41
CA SER A 471 6.65 -21.20 26.03
C SER A 471 5.97 -20.07 25.23
N VAL A 472 4.68 -20.29 25.04
CA VAL A 472 3.59 -19.43 24.55
C VAL A 472 3.35 -18.17 25.38
N PHE A 473 3.07 -17.03 24.72
CA PHE A 473 2.10 -16.01 25.14
C PHE A 473 1.49 -15.30 23.90
N ARG A 474 0.22 -14.87 23.96
CA ARG A 474 -0.50 -14.10 22.90
C ARG A 474 -0.39 -12.59 23.24
N PHE A 475 -0.13 -11.65 22.33
CA PHE A 475 -1.00 -10.97 21.32
C PHE A 475 -0.19 -9.75 20.78
N PRO A 476 -0.66 -8.90 19.85
CA PRO A 476 -1.55 -9.08 18.69
C PRO A 476 -0.80 -8.81 17.36
N HIS A 477 -1.47 -8.93 16.20
CA HIS A 477 -0.86 -8.68 14.89
C HIS A 477 -0.60 -7.19 14.59
N SER A 478 0.64 -6.87 14.22
CA SER A 478 1.00 -5.62 13.55
C SER A 478 1.75 -5.89 12.24
N SER A 479 1.30 -5.25 11.16
CA SER A 479 2.12 -4.82 10.02
C SER A 479 2.92 -5.90 9.27
N SER A 480 2.28 -6.59 8.32
CA SER A 480 2.99 -7.25 7.22
C SER A 480 3.53 -6.19 6.25
N LEU A 481 4.85 -5.97 6.28
CA LEU A 481 5.54 -4.99 5.44
C LEU A 481 5.45 -5.36 3.95
N PHE A 482 5.08 -4.40 3.12
CA PHE A 482 5.31 -4.46 1.68
C PHE A 482 6.80 -4.22 1.41
N LEU A 483 7.46 -5.16 0.72
CA LEU A 483 8.88 -5.07 0.36
C LEU A 483 9.05 -4.23 -0.91
N THR A 484 10.14 -3.46 -0.99
CA THR A 484 10.42 -2.55 -2.11
C THR A 484 11.64 -3.00 -2.92
N HIS A 485 11.87 -2.37 -4.07
CA HIS A 485 12.94 -2.79 -5.00
C HIS A 485 14.38 -2.70 -4.44
N SER A 486 14.60 -2.04 -3.29
CA SER A 486 15.90 -1.92 -2.62
C SER A 486 16.32 -3.14 -1.80
N ASP A 487 15.45 -4.14 -1.61
CA ASP A 487 15.64 -5.17 -0.58
C ASP A 487 16.50 -6.38 -1.05
N TYR A 488 16.89 -6.40 -2.33
CA TYR A 488 17.58 -7.51 -2.99
C TYR A 488 18.93 -7.10 -3.60
N ILE A 489 19.99 -7.81 -3.22
CA ILE A 489 21.31 -7.77 -3.85
C ILE A 489 21.31 -8.82 -4.97
N ILE A 490 21.34 -8.33 -6.21
CA ILE A 490 21.41 -9.13 -7.44
C ILE A 490 22.86 -9.16 -7.91
N LYS A 491 23.45 -10.35 -8.05
CA LYS A 491 24.80 -10.54 -8.60
C LYS A 491 24.75 -11.45 -9.81
N GLU A 492 25.16 -10.93 -10.97
CA GLU A 492 25.26 -11.69 -12.21
C GLU A 492 26.64 -12.32 -12.37
N LYS A 493 26.69 -13.53 -12.94
CA LYS A 493 27.93 -14.26 -13.21
C LYS A 493 27.82 -15.12 -14.47
N THR A 494 28.78 -14.99 -15.37
CA THR A 494 28.96 -15.90 -16.51
C THR A 494 30.09 -16.89 -16.20
N VAL A 495 29.87 -18.18 -16.46
CA VAL A 495 30.88 -19.24 -16.28
C VAL A 495 30.90 -20.21 -17.45
N LEU A 496 32.08 -20.76 -17.73
CA LEU A 496 32.26 -21.90 -18.63
C LEU A 496 32.50 -23.15 -17.78
N LEU A 497 31.64 -24.15 -17.94
CA LEU A 497 31.77 -25.47 -17.32
C LEU A 497 32.36 -26.43 -18.35
N GLN A 498 33.38 -27.19 -17.94
CA GLN A 498 33.95 -28.27 -18.73
C GLN A 498 33.94 -29.56 -17.91
N LYS A 499 33.42 -30.64 -18.48
CA LYS A 499 33.30 -31.96 -17.86
C LYS A 499 33.98 -33.03 -18.70
N LYS A 500 34.41 -34.11 -18.07
CA LYS A 500 34.81 -35.36 -18.73
C LYS A 500 33.59 -36.14 -19.24
N ASP A 501 33.80 -37.11 -20.13
CA ASP A 501 32.71 -37.85 -20.78
C ASP A 501 31.77 -38.54 -19.79
N ASN A 502 32.33 -39.19 -18.76
CA ASN A 502 31.58 -39.98 -17.76
C ASN A 502 31.13 -39.20 -16.51
N GLU A 503 31.34 -37.88 -16.43
CA GLU A 503 30.84 -37.07 -15.30
C GLU A 503 29.73 -36.09 -15.74
N GLY A 504 28.92 -35.64 -14.78
CA GLY A 504 27.95 -34.57 -14.98
C GLY A 504 28.53 -33.20 -14.62
N PHE A 505 27.83 -32.11 -14.96
CA PHE A 505 28.27 -30.76 -14.57
C PHE A 505 28.13 -30.46 -13.06
N GLY A 506 27.59 -31.38 -12.26
CA GLY A 506 27.53 -31.28 -10.80
C GLY A 506 26.45 -30.32 -10.29
N PHE A 507 25.27 -30.29 -10.92
CA PHE A 507 24.10 -29.52 -10.47
C PHE A 507 22.78 -30.16 -10.89
N VAL A 508 21.71 -29.87 -10.14
CA VAL A 508 20.33 -30.24 -10.47
C VAL A 508 19.54 -28.99 -10.83
N LEU A 509 18.99 -28.97 -12.04
CA LEU A 509 18.14 -27.87 -12.52
C LEU A 509 16.67 -28.12 -12.14
N ARG A 510 15.96 -27.08 -11.69
CA ARG A 510 14.49 -27.07 -11.55
C ARG A 510 13.89 -25.86 -12.22
N GLY A 511 12.61 -25.98 -12.58
CA GLY A 511 11.82 -24.89 -13.13
C GLY A 511 10.53 -25.35 -13.79
N ALA A 512 9.89 -24.42 -14.51
CA ALA A 512 8.57 -24.63 -15.09
C ALA A 512 8.56 -25.71 -16.20
N LYS A 513 7.71 -26.74 -16.04
CA LYS A 513 7.59 -27.89 -16.96
C LYS A 513 6.57 -27.69 -18.10
N ALA A 514 6.46 -26.48 -18.65
CA ALA A 514 5.60 -26.24 -19.81
C ALA A 514 6.16 -26.91 -21.09
N GLN A 515 5.24 -27.35 -21.96
CA GLN A 515 5.59 -27.92 -23.28
C GLN A 515 5.61 -26.84 -24.38
N THR A 516 4.94 -25.72 -24.16
CA THR A 516 5.02 -24.46 -24.93
C THR A 516 5.89 -23.43 -24.20
N PRO A 517 6.48 -22.45 -24.90
CA PRO A 517 7.17 -21.32 -24.25
C PRO A 517 6.19 -20.51 -23.38
N ILE A 518 6.62 -20.10 -22.18
CA ILE A 518 5.77 -19.27 -21.28
C ILE A 518 6.10 -17.81 -21.56
N GLU A 519 5.50 -17.26 -22.62
CA GLU A 519 5.72 -15.86 -23.02
C GLU A 519 5.22 -14.86 -21.95
N GLU A 520 4.21 -15.26 -21.18
CA GLU A 520 3.62 -14.50 -20.06
C GLU A 520 4.55 -14.32 -18.84
N PHE A 521 5.69 -15.02 -18.77
CA PHE A 521 6.62 -14.85 -17.65
C PHE A 521 7.25 -13.45 -17.66
N THR A 522 7.05 -12.70 -16.58
CA THR A 522 7.68 -11.39 -16.32
C THR A 522 8.71 -11.53 -15.19
N PRO A 523 10.02 -11.40 -15.48
CA PRO A 523 11.06 -11.43 -14.47
C PRO A 523 10.86 -10.39 -13.35
N THR A 524 11.13 -10.79 -12.11
CA THR A 524 11.14 -9.88 -10.95
C THR A 524 12.48 -9.97 -10.23
N PRO A 525 12.86 -8.96 -9.41
CA PRO A 525 14.09 -9.02 -8.60
C PRO A 525 14.20 -10.27 -7.71
N ALA A 526 13.05 -10.76 -7.21
CA ALA A 526 12.98 -11.95 -6.37
C ALA A 526 12.89 -13.27 -7.16
N PHE A 527 12.53 -13.20 -8.45
CA PHE A 527 12.38 -14.37 -9.33
C PHE A 527 12.75 -13.99 -10.78
N PRO A 528 14.06 -13.96 -11.12
CA PRO A 528 14.54 -13.44 -12.41
C PRO A 528 14.35 -14.37 -13.61
N ALA A 529 14.20 -15.68 -13.41
CA ALA A 529 14.06 -16.67 -14.49
C ALA A 529 13.20 -17.87 -14.10
N LEU A 530 12.67 -18.58 -15.09
CA LEU A 530 11.86 -19.79 -14.88
C LEU A 530 12.65 -21.02 -14.42
N GLN A 531 13.98 -21.02 -14.56
CA GLN A 531 14.86 -22.12 -14.15
C GLN A 531 15.90 -21.64 -13.13
N TYR A 532 16.19 -22.49 -12.14
CA TYR A 532 17.19 -22.25 -11.10
C TYR A 532 17.88 -23.56 -10.68
N LEU A 533 19.02 -23.43 -10.00
CA LEU A 533 19.78 -24.56 -9.46
C LEU A 533 19.17 -25.03 -8.12
N GLU A 534 18.52 -26.19 -8.11
CA GLU A 534 17.96 -26.82 -6.89
C GLU A 534 19.05 -27.34 -5.96
N SER A 535 20.15 -27.82 -6.53
CA SER A 535 21.36 -28.21 -5.79
C SER A 535 22.58 -28.11 -6.71
N VAL A 536 23.75 -27.95 -6.09
CA VAL A 536 25.06 -27.95 -6.75
C VAL A 536 25.97 -28.83 -5.91
N ASP A 537 26.57 -29.84 -6.53
CA ASP A 537 27.38 -30.85 -5.84
C ASP A 537 28.69 -30.23 -5.34
N GLU A 538 28.95 -30.32 -4.03
CA GLU A 538 30.14 -29.73 -3.43
C GLU A 538 31.42 -30.38 -4.01
N GLY A 539 32.36 -29.54 -4.47
CA GLY A 539 33.55 -29.98 -5.22
C GLY A 539 33.31 -30.33 -6.70
N GLY A 540 32.05 -30.41 -7.15
CA GLY A 540 31.68 -30.67 -8.55
C GLY A 540 32.12 -29.58 -9.53
N VAL A 541 31.91 -29.81 -10.84
CA VAL A 541 32.34 -28.88 -11.91
C VAL A 541 31.69 -27.50 -11.74
N ALA A 542 30.37 -27.45 -11.54
CA ALA A 542 29.63 -26.20 -11.27
C ALA A 542 30.04 -25.52 -9.96
N TRP A 543 30.30 -26.28 -8.89
CA TRP A 543 30.74 -25.72 -7.62
C TRP A 543 32.12 -25.05 -7.72
N ARG A 544 33.06 -25.67 -8.44
CA ARG A 544 34.41 -25.14 -8.70
C ARG A 544 34.40 -23.94 -9.64
N ALA A 545 33.49 -23.91 -10.61
CA ALA A 545 33.17 -22.68 -11.37
C ALA A 545 32.49 -21.60 -10.51
N GLY A 546 32.09 -21.92 -9.28
CA GLY A 546 31.50 -20.99 -8.32
C GLY A 546 30.03 -20.66 -8.60
N LEU A 547 29.26 -21.63 -9.10
CA LEU A 547 27.79 -21.64 -9.06
C LEU A 547 27.31 -22.16 -7.70
N ARG A 548 26.12 -21.77 -7.26
CA ARG A 548 25.53 -22.13 -5.96
C ARG A 548 24.04 -22.49 -6.09
N MET A 549 23.53 -23.18 -5.07
CA MET A 549 22.10 -23.46 -4.94
C MET A 549 21.31 -22.15 -4.88
N GLY A 550 20.20 -22.06 -5.62
CA GLY A 550 19.36 -20.88 -5.73
C GLY A 550 19.75 -19.91 -6.86
N ASP A 551 20.86 -20.13 -7.57
CA ASP A 551 21.22 -19.33 -8.74
C ASP A 551 20.19 -19.53 -9.86
N PHE A 552 19.69 -18.43 -10.42
CA PHE A 552 18.74 -18.41 -11.54
C PHE A 552 19.48 -18.43 -12.88
N LEU A 553 18.99 -19.21 -13.84
CA LEU A 553 19.64 -19.39 -15.14
C LEU A 553 19.10 -18.37 -16.15
N ILE A 554 19.97 -17.47 -16.64
CA ILE A 554 19.62 -16.38 -17.56
C ILE A 554 19.96 -16.74 -19.00
N GLU A 555 21.15 -17.31 -19.24
CA GLU A 555 21.59 -17.75 -20.57
C GLU A 555 22.28 -19.11 -20.51
N VAL A 556 22.15 -19.88 -21.60
CA VAL A 556 22.86 -21.15 -21.85
C VAL A 556 23.45 -21.10 -23.26
N ASN A 557 24.77 -21.27 -23.39
CA ASN A 557 25.51 -21.23 -24.65
C ASN A 557 25.17 -19.99 -25.52
N GLY A 558 24.98 -18.82 -24.88
CA GLY A 558 24.62 -17.56 -25.54
C GLY A 558 23.13 -17.40 -25.90
N GLN A 559 22.28 -18.38 -25.59
CA GLN A 559 20.82 -18.27 -25.77
C GLN A 559 20.14 -17.87 -24.46
N ASN A 560 19.25 -16.88 -24.51
CA ASN A 560 18.46 -16.46 -23.35
C ASN A 560 17.45 -17.55 -22.96
N VAL A 561 17.52 -18.03 -21.72
CA VAL A 561 16.65 -19.09 -21.18
C VAL A 561 15.66 -18.60 -20.11
N VAL A 562 15.58 -17.29 -19.88
CA VAL A 562 14.75 -16.66 -18.82
C VAL A 562 13.30 -17.13 -18.86
N LYS A 563 12.71 -17.22 -20.08
CA LYS A 563 11.33 -17.66 -20.33
C LYS A 563 11.21 -19.11 -20.86
N VAL A 564 12.31 -19.85 -20.93
CA VAL A 564 12.36 -21.14 -21.63
C VAL A 564 11.90 -22.28 -20.71
N GLY A 565 11.08 -23.18 -21.26
CA GLY A 565 10.53 -24.33 -20.54
C GLY A 565 11.60 -25.36 -20.18
N HIS A 566 11.44 -26.02 -19.03
CA HIS A 566 12.46 -26.89 -18.42
C HIS A 566 13.02 -27.96 -19.38
N ARG A 567 12.16 -28.59 -20.19
CA ARG A 567 12.57 -29.61 -21.16
C ARG A 567 13.49 -29.05 -22.26
N GLN A 568 13.25 -27.82 -22.72
CA GLN A 568 14.07 -27.17 -23.75
C GLN A 568 15.45 -26.80 -23.18
N VAL A 569 15.51 -26.22 -21.98
CA VAL A 569 16.78 -25.87 -21.31
C VAL A 569 17.63 -27.12 -21.04
N VAL A 570 17.03 -28.21 -20.58
CA VAL A 570 17.74 -29.50 -20.39
C VAL A 570 18.28 -30.05 -21.71
N ASN A 571 17.54 -29.90 -22.82
CA ASN A 571 18.02 -30.32 -24.14
C ASN A 571 19.18 -29.46 -24.63
N MET A 572 19.13 -28.13 -24.46
CA MET A 572 20.24 -27.20 -24.79
C MET A 572 21.51 -27.56 -24.01
N ILE A 573 21.37 -27.86 -22.71
CA ILE A 573 22.49 -28.28 -21.86
C ILE A 573 23.11 -29.59 -22.37
N ARG A 574 22.27 -30.58 -22.75
CA ARG A 574 22.74 -31.87 -23.27
C ARG A 574 23.40 -31.75 -24.65
N GLN A 575 22.93 -30.83 -25.50
CA GLN A 575 23.51 -30.56 -26.82
C GLN A 575 24.92 -29.93 -26.73
N GLY A 576 25.27 -29.25 -25.64
CA GLY A 576 26.63 -28.76 -25.38
C GLY A 576 27.68 -29.87 -25.14
N GLY A 577 27.24 -31.11 -24.92
CA GLY A 577 28.14 -32.24 -24.67
C GLY A 577 28.99 -32.05 -23.41
N ASN A 578 30.30 -31.89 -23.59
CA ASN A 578 31.26 -31.73 -22.49
C ASN A 578 31.55 -30.26 -22.12
N SER A 579 31.02 -29.28 -22.86
CA SER A 579 31.24 -27.86 -22.63
C SER A 579 29.91 -27.12 -22.49
N LEU A 580 29.78 -26.30 -21.45
CA LEU A 580 28.55 -25.56 -21.18
C LEU A 580 28.87 -24.16 -20.64
N MET A 581 28.56 -23.14 -21.42
CA MET A 581 28.59 -21.75 -20.96
C MET A 581 27.23 -21.40 -20.36
N VAL A 582 27.21 -20.86 -19.14
CA VAL A 582 25.98 -20.38 -18.50
C VAL A 582 26.15 -18.99 -17.90
N LYS A 583 25.10 -18.19 -18.00
CA LYS A 583 24.96 -16.91 -17.28
C LYS A 583 23.91 -17.10 -16.21
N VAL A 584 24.26 -16.83 -14.97
CA VAL A 584 23.37 -16.95 -13.81
C VAL A 584 23.25 -15.65 -13.04
N VAL A 585 22.14 -15.52 -12.33
CA VAL A 585 21.89 -14.45 -11.37
C VAL A 585 21.63 -15.03 -9.99
N MET A 586 22.45 -14.63 -9.03
CA MET A 586 22.24 -14.88 -7.61
C MET A 586 21.36 -13.76 -7.03
N VAL A 587 20.29 -14.16 -6.33
CA VAL A 587 19.39 -13.24 -5.62
C VAL A 587 19.59 -13.45 -4.12
N THR A 588 20.06 -12.42 -3.42
CA THR A 588 20.23 -12.43 -1.96
C THR A 588 19.50 -11.23 -1.34
N ARG A 589 19.00 -11.36 -0.10
CA ARG A 589 18.46 -10.21 0.64
C ARG A 589 19.59 -9.43 1.31
N ASN A 590 19.44 -8.11 1.41
CA ASN A 590 20.44 -7.27 2.05
C ASN A 590 20.58 -7.60 3.57
N PRO A 591 21.74 -8.08 4.06
CA PRO A 591 21.90 -8.54 5.44
C PRO A 591 21.85 -7.42 6.49
N ASP A 592 22.12 -6.16 6.12
CA ASP A 592 22.21 -5.02 7.05
C ASP A 592 20.88 -4.74 7.80
N MET A 593 19.76 -5.26 7.31
CA MET A 593 18.45 -5.16 7.95
C MET A 593 18.19 -6.21 9.06
N GLU A 594 18.95 -7.31 9.16
CA GLU A 594 18.79 -8.28 10.26
C GLU A 594 19.59 -7.93 11.53
N GLU A 595 20.67 -7.14 11.43
CA GLU A 595 21.52 -6.88 12.60
C GLU A 595 20.88 -5.90 13.61
N GLY A 596 20.07 -4.94 13.11
CA GLY A 596 19.32 -4.00 13.95
C GLY A 596 18.24 -4.64 14.83
N SER A 597 17.75 -5.81 14.46
CA SER A 597 16.73 -6.56 15.23
C SER A 597 17.33 -7.59 16.19
N ARG A 598 18.54 -8.11 15.94
CA ARG A 598 19.26 -9.00 16.88
C ARG A 598 19.95 -8.26 18.04
N LYS A 599 20.38 -7.00 17.88
CA LYS A 599 21.02 -6.22 18.96
C LYS A 599 20.04 -5.74 20.04
N LYS A 600 18.72 -5.69 19.77
CA LYS A 600 17.68 -5.34 20.76
C LYS A 600 17.20 -6.50 21.65
N SER A 601 17.38 -7.75 21.26
CA SER A 601 16.93 -8.90 22.08
C SER A 601 17.99 -9.40 23.08
N LYS A 602 19.30 -9.20 22.82
CA LYS A 602 20.36 -9.64 23.74
C LYS A 602 20.62 -8.70 24.92
N LYS A 603 20.34 -7.39 24.79
CA LYS A 603 20.52 -6.44 25.92
C LYS A 603 19.39 -6.47 26.96
N CYS A 604 18.26 -7.12 26.67
CA CYS A 604 17.14 -7.25 27.62
C CYS A 604 17.23 -8.49 28.51
N HIS A 605 18.21 -9.38 28.31
CA HIS A 605 18.33 -10.63 29.06
C HIS A 605 19.39 -10.61 30.17
N GLU A 606 20.11 -9.50 30.32
CA GLU A 606 21.24 -9.33 31.26
C GLU A 606 21.03 -8.17 32.26
N MET A 607 19.79 -7.64 32.33
CA MET A 607 19.38 -6.59 33.28
C MET A 607 18.06 -6.94 34.01
N VAL A 608 17.84 -8.23 34.30
CA VAL A 608 16.75 -8.70 35.18
C VAL A 608 17.29 -9.71 36.20
N SER A 609 18.39 -9.34 36.87
CA SER A 609 19.04 -10.14 37.93
C SER A 609 19.64 -9.30 39.06
N ASN A 610 19.32 -8.00 39.13
CA ASN A 610 19.71 -7.12 40.23
C ASN A 610 18.55 -6.15 40.54
N ILE A 611 18.45 -5.75 41.81
CA ILE A 611 17.48 -4.80 42.38
C ILE A 611 16.06 -5.39 42.61
N ILE A 612 15.95 -6.22 43.66
CA ILE A 612 14.86 -6.10 44.65
C ILE A 612 15.54 -5.89 46.01
N PRO A 613 15.35 -4.74 46.69
CA PRO A 613 15.93 -4.49 48.01
C PRO A 613 15.38 -5.40 49.11
N SER A 614 16.13 -5.49 50.20
CA SER A 614 15.99 -6.40 51.34
C SER A 614 14.92 -6.00 52.38
N GLU A 615 14.69 -6.93 53.33
CA GLU A 615 13.89 -6.81 54.59
C GLU A 615 12.36 -6.99 54.44
N ILE A 616 11.57 -7.66 55.32
CA ILE A 616 11.73 -8.55 56.50
C ILE A 616 10.33 -9.21 56.73
N SER A 617 10.11 -10.45 57.22
CA SER A 617 10.90 -11.67 57.42
C SER A 617 9.98 -12.89 57.72
N SER A 618 10.56 -14.09 57.86
CA SER A 618 10.05 -15.28 58.60
C SER A 618 8.59 -15.78 58.42
N ARG A 619 8.43 -16.92 57.71
CA ARG A 619 8.11 -18.21 58.37
C ARG A 619 8.41 -19.41 57.46
N TRP A 620 9.20 -20.36 57.96
CA TRP A 620 9.38 -21.70 57.39
C TRP A 620 8.30 -22.67 57.92
N SER A 621 8.09 -23.78 57.19
CA SER A 621 7.38 -25.00 57.60
C SER A 621 5.85 -24.83 57.83
N LYS A 622 4.99 -25.52 57.08
CA LYS A 622 5.00 -26.96 56.76
C LYS A 622 4.62 -27.27 55.32
#